data_AF-A0A0P9QBL9-F1
#
_entry.id   AF-A0A0P9QBL9-F1
#
_cell.length_a   1.000
_cell.length_b   1.000
_cell.length_c   1.000
_cell.angle_alpha   90.00
_cell.angle_beta   90.00
_cell.angle_gamma   90.00
#
_symmetry.space_group_name_H-M   'P 1'
#
loop_
_entity.id
_entity.type
_entity.pdbx_description
1 polymer ?
#
loop_
_entity_poly.entity_id
_entity_poly.type
_entity_poly.pdbx_seq_one_letter_code
_entity_poly.pdbx_strand_id
1 'polypeptide(L)'
;MITGQGVVSDPMPFPWWSVPDALIKKLAGDDPNTVIDNMMQWLQENEAELYFSFPESNLRQKVARFVKRTSLTEENYTGLLKAHLKNEVTA
;
A
#
# COMPACT_ATOMS: atom_id res chain seq x y z
N MET A 1 -24.29 46.98 15.48
CA MET A 1 -23.88 45.76 14.75
C MET A 1 -22.36 45.76 14.70
N ILE A 2 -21.69 44.83 15.37
CA ILE A 2 -20.23 44.70 15.33
C ILE A 2 -19.93 43.62 14.30
N THR A 3 -19.50 44.03 13.11
CA THR A 3 -19.09 43.09 12.06
C THR A 3 -17.69 42.59 12.41
N GLY A 4 -17.57 41.32 12.80
CA GLY A 4 -16.29 40.66 13.02
C GLY A 4 -15.60 40.41 11.69
N GLN A 5 -14.84 41.38 11.20
CA GLN A 5 -14.05 41.21 9.99
C GLN A 5 -12.75 40.51 10.37
N GLY A 6 -12.72 39.18 10.20
CA GLY A 6 -11.50 38.40 10.37
C GLY A 6 -10.41 38.93 9.44
N VAL A 7 -9.19 39.08 9.97
CA VAL A 7 -8.02 39.48 9.18
C VAL A 7 -7.77 38.39 8.13
N VAL A 8 -7.93 38.74 6.85
CA VAL A 8 -7.52 37.88 5.73
C VAL A 8 -6.02 38.11 5.53
N SER A 9 -5.21 37.13 5.89
CA SER A 9 -3.77 37.12 5.62
C SER A 9 -3.50 36.85 4.14
N ASP A 10 -2.35 37.31 3.65
CA ASP A 10 -1.93 37.06 2.27
C ASP A 10 -1.88 35.55 1.95
N PRO A 11 -2.24 35.14 0.71
CA PRO A 11 -2.23 33.74 0.32
C PRO A 11 -0.84 33.13 0.40
N MET A 12 -0.71 31.96 1.04
CA MET A 12 0.53 31.19 0.99
C MET A 12 0.75 30.62 -0.43
N PRO A 13 2.00 30.61 -0.94
CA PRO A 13 2.30 30.01 -2.23
C PRO A 13 2.09 28.50 -2.19
N PHE A 14 1.63 27.93 -3.31
CA PHE A 14 1.48 26.48 -3.46
C PHE A 14 2.86 25.78 -3.52
N PRO A 15 3.04 24.62 -2.87
CA PRO A 15 2.13 23.97 -1.93
C PRO A 15 2.16 24.66 -0.55
N TRP A 16 0.99 25.00 -0.03
CA TRP A 16 0.83 25.72 1.24
C TRP A 16 0.93 24.81 2.47
N TRP A 17 1.14 23.51 2.26
CA TRP A 17 1.23 22.48 3.30
C TRP A 17 2.62 21.80 3.26
N SER A 18 3.08 21.35 4.43
CA SER A 18 4.33 20.61 4.59
C SER A 18 4.01 19.18 5.02
N VAL A 19 4.66 18.17 4.44
CA VAL A 19 4.53 16.79 4.96
C VAL A 19 5.41 16.64 6.20
N PRO A 20 4.90 16.13 7.33
CA PRO A 20 5.74 15.83 8.49
C PRO A 20 6.74 14.70 8.19
N ASP A 21 8.02 14.89 8.50
CA ASP A 21 9.07 13.88 8.31
C ASP A 21 8.78 12.57 9.04
N ALA A 22 8.16 12.63 10.22
CA ALA A 22 7.77 11.45 10.99
C ALA A 22 6.75 10.59 10.23
N LEU A 23 5.84 11.21 9.48
CA LEU A 23 4.88 10.51 8.64
C LEU A 23 5.57 9.87 7.44
N ILE A 24 6.45 10.61 6.76
CA ILE A 24 7.25 10.07 5.65
C ILE A 24 8.05 8.86 6.10
N LYS A 25 8.76 8.93 7.24
CA LYS A 25 9.53 7.81 7.78
C LYS A 25 8.66 6.61 8.10
N LYS A 26 7.49 6.82 8.72
CA LYS A 26 6.56 5.75 9.05
C LYS A 26 6.03 5.05 7.79
N LEU A 27 5.65 5.81 6.77
CA LEU A 27 5.16 5.27 5.49
C LEU A 27 6.27 4.61 4.66
N ALA A 28 7.50 5.15 4.71
CA ALA A 28 8.61 4.66 3.90
C ALA A 28 9.33 3.45 4.51
N GLY A 29 9.33 3.28 5.84
CA GLY A 29 10.20 2.32 6.52
C GLY A 29 9.50 1.14 7.19
N ASP A 30 8.36 1.37 7.86
CA ASP A 30 7.95 0.47 8.95
C ASP A 30 6.60 -0.22 8.75
N ASP A 31 5.73 0.28 7.87
CA ASP A 31 4.39 -0.25 7.70
C ASP A 31 4.16 -0.89 6.32
N PRO A 32 4.36 -2.21 6.17
CA PRO A 32 4.08 -2.91 4.92
C PRO A 32 2.59 -3.11 4.66
N ASN A 33 1.68 -2.70 5.56
CA ASN A 33 0.26 -3.02 5.45
C ASN A 33 -0.34 -2.45 4.16
N THR A 34 0.01 -1.23 3.75
CA THR A 34 -0.48 -0.64 2.50
C THR A 34 -0.12 -1.50 1.28
N VAL A 35 1.12 -2.00 1.21
CA VAL A 35 1.55 -2.86 0.11
C VAL A 35 0.83 -4.20 0.15
N ILE A 36 0.64 -4.77 1.35
CA ILE A 36 -0.08 -6.04 1.54
C ILE A 36 -1.54 -5.89 1.11
N ASP A 37 -2.23 -4.84 1.55
CA ASP A 37 -3.63 -4.58 1.21
C ASP A 37 -3.80 -4.37 -0.30
N ASN A 38 -2.92 -3.58 -0.92
CA ASN A 38 -2.93 -3.39 -2.38
C ASN A 38 -2.69 -4.71 -3.13
N MET A 39 -1.79 -5.56 -2.65
CA MET A 39 -1.54 -6.88 -3.27
C MET A 39 -2.72 -7.83 -3.11
N MET A 40 -3.37 -7.83 -1.93
CA MET A 40 -4.58 -8.62 -1.69
C MET A 40 -5.72 -8.18 -2.62
N GLN A 41 -5.93 -6.87 -2.75
CA GLN A 41 -6.92 -6.30 -3.68
C GLN A 41 -6.58 -6.67 -5.12
N TRP A 42 -5.32 -6.51 -5.54
CA TRP A 42 -4.90 -6.86 -6.90
C TRP A 42 -5.15 -8.33 -7.22
N LEU A 43 -4.85 -9.25 -6.28
CA LEU A 43 -5.14 -10.67 -6.44
C LEU A 43 -6.64 -10.92 -6.61
N GLN A 44 -7.48 -10.26 -5.81
CA GLN A 44 -8.93 -10.40 -5.90
C GLN A 44 -9.47 -9.93 -7.26
N GLU A 45 -8.96 -8.81 -7.78
CA GLU A 45 -9.43 -8.19 -9.02
C GLU A 45 -8.85 -8.82 -10.29
N ASN A 46 -7.59 -9.26 -10.27
CA ASN A 46 -6.84 -9.65 -11.47
C ASN A 46 -6.46 -11.12 -11.52
N GLU A 47 -6.39 -11.81 -10.38
CA GLU A 47 -5.96 -13.21 -10.27
C GLU A 47 -6.88 -14.00 -9.33
N ALA A 48 -8.20 -13.90 -9.54
CA ALA A 48 -9.21 -14.49 -8.65
C ALA A 48 -8.98 -15.99 -8.37
N GLU A 49 -8.49 -16.76 -9.34
CA GLU A 49 -8.15 -18.18 -9.15
C GLU A 49 -7.09 -18.38 -8.05
N LEU A 50 -6.05 -17.54 -8.02
CA LEU A 50 -5.03 -17.57 -6.96
C LEU A 50 -5.54 -16.99 -5.64
N TYR A 51 -6.45 -16.03 -5.69
CA TYR A 51 -7.07 -15.49 -4.48
C TYR A 51 -7.88 -16.56 -3.74
N PHE A 52 -8.66 -17.35 -4.47
CA PHE A 52 -9.53 -18.38 -3.89
C PHE A 52 -8.87 -19.75 -3.70
N SER A 53 -7.61 -19.94 -4.12
CA SER A 53 -6.88 -21.20 -3.89
C SER A 53 -6.42 -21.40 -2.43
N PHE A 54 -6.49 -20.34 -1.62
CA PHE A 54 -6.14 -20.36 -0.20
C PHE A 54 -7.25 -19.73 0.65
N PRO A 55 -7.40 -20.11 1.93
CA PRO A 55 -8.13 -19.29 2.89
C PRO A 55 -7.53 -17.87 2.97
N GLU A 56 -8.36 -16.84 2.98
CA GLU A 56 -7.92 -15.43 2.90
C GLU A 56 -6.88 -15.05 3.97
N SER A 57 -7.08 -15.51 5.22
CA SER A 57 -6.13 -15.26 6.31
C SER A 57 -4.75 -15.87 6.05
N ASN A 58 -4.70 -17.04 5.41
CA ASN A 58 -3.45 -17.69 5.01
C ASN A 58 -2.82 -16.97 3.83
N LEU A 59 -3.62 -16.56 2.83
CA LEU A 59 -3.14 -15.77 1.70
C LEU A 59 -2.50 -14.47 2.16
N ARG A 60 -3.17 -13.73 3.05
CA ARG A 60 -2.64 -12.49 3.64
C ARG A 60 -1.31 -12.71 4.35
N GLN A 61 -1.15 -13.81 5.09
CA GLN A 61 0.12 -14.16 5.72
C GLN A 61 1.22 -14.52 4.71
N LYS A 62 0.88 -15.20 3.61
CA LYS A 62 1.82 -15.51 2.52
C LYS A 62 2.29 -14.22 1.84
N VAL A 63 1.36 -13.34 1.49
CA VAL A 63 1.66 -12.00 0.93
C VAL A 63 2.54 -11.20 1.89
N ALA A 64 2.21 -11.14 3.19
CA ALA A 64 3.02 -10.44 4.17
C ALA A 64 4.46 -11.00 4.27
N ARG A 65 4.62 -12.32 4.24
CA ARG A 65 5.93 -12.98 4.23
C ARG A 65 6.70 -12.69 2.94
N PHE A 66 6.01 -12.67 1.81
CA PHE A 66 6.57 -12.36 0.51
C PHE A 66 7.08 -10.91 0.46
N VAL A 67 6.25 -9.93 0.85
CA VAL A 67 6.61 -8.50 0.92
C VAL A 67 7.83 -8.28 1.81
N LYS A 68 7.91 -8.98 2.95
CA LYS A 68 9.06 -8.86 3.86
C LYS A 68 10.38 -9.41 3.29
N ARG A 69 10.33 -10.34 2.34
CA ARG A 69 11.50 -11.10 1.86
C ARG A 69 11.96 -10.72 0.46
N THR A 70 11.12 -10.02 -0.30
CA THR A 70 11.35 -9.70 -1.70
C THR A 70 11.63 -8.21 -1.85
N SER A 71 12.66 -7.86 -2.63
CA SER A 71 12.89 -6.47 -3.03
C SER A 71 11.88 -6.09 -4.12
N LEU A 72 10.85 -5.36 -3.73
CA LEU A 72 9.76 -4.96 -4.62
C LEU A 72 10.08 -3.61 -5.29
N THR A 73 9.73 -3.50 -6.55
CA THR A 73 9.66 -2.24 -7.31
C THR A 73 8.26 -2.12 -7.90
N GLU A 74 7.88 -0.91 -8.32
CA GLU A 74 6.57 -0.68 -8.97
C GLU A 74 6.37 -1.54 -10.23
N GLU A 75 7.45 -1.93 -10.91
CA GLU A 75 7.38 -2.73 -12.14
C GLU A 75 7.24 -4.23 -11.88
N ASN A 76 7.68 -4.73 -10.72
CA ASN A 76 7.85 -6.18 -10.50
C ASN A 76 6.87 -6.79 -9.50
N TYR A 77 6.19 -5.97 -8.68
CA TYR A 77 5.59 -6.46 -7.44
C TYR A 77 4.46 -7.46 -7.65
N THR A 78 3.58 -7.25 -8.64
CA THR A 78 2.47 -8.17 -8.95
C THR A 78 2.95 -9.43 -9.68
N GLY A 79 3.87 -9.27 -10.63
CA GLY A 79 4.43 -10.38 -11.41
C GLY A 79 5.18 -11.39 -10.55
N LEU A 80 6.03 -10.91 -9.64
CA LEU A 80 6.77 -11.77 -8.70
C LEU A 80 5.84 -12.48 -7.71
N LEU A 81 4.83 -11.78 -7.18
CA LEU A 81 3.83 -12.39 -6.29
C LEU A 81 3.05 -13.51 -6.99
N LYS A 82 2.57 -13.24 -8.21
CA LYS A 82 1.85 -14.22 -9.03
C LYS A 82 2.68 -15.47 -9.27
N ALA A 83 3.95 -15.31 -9.66
CA ALA A 83 4.86 -16.44 -9.88
C ALA A 83 5.08 -17.24 -8.58
N HIS A 84 5.29 -16.56 -7.46
CA HIS A 84 5.46 -17.18 -6.16
C HIS A 84 4.24 -18.04 -5.76
N LEU A 85 3.03 -17.49 -5.83
CA LEU A 85 1.80 -18.20 -5.46
C LEU A 85 1.47 -19.34 -6.42
N LYS A 86 1.70 -19.17 -7.72
CA LYS A 86 1.52 -20.25 -8.71
C LYS A 86 2.38 -21.45 -8.38
N ASN A 87 3.65 -21.23 -8.06
CA ASN A 87 4.56 -22.30 -7.68
C ASN A 87 4.07 -23.05 -6.43
N GLU A 88 3.48 -22.36 -5.45
CA GLU A 88 2.94 -23.00 -4.24
C GLU A 88 1.67 -23.83 -4.49
N VAL A 89 0.85 -23.46 -5.47
CA VAL A 89 -0.37 -24.22 -5.83
C VAL A 89 -0.02 -25.46 -6.64
N THR A 90 1.04 -25.40 -7.45
CA THR A 90 1.46 -26.50 -8.33
C THR A 90 2.45 -27.48 -7.71
N ALA A 91 3.03 -27.14 -6.57
CA ALA A 91 3.99 -27.97 -5.83
C ALA A 91 3.31 -28.99 -4.92
#